data_AF-A0A4Y9QAW2-F1
#
_entry.id   AF-A0A4Y9QAW2-F1
#
_cell.length_a   1.000
_cell.length_b   1.000
_cell.length_c   1.000
_cell.angle_alpha   90.00
_cell.angle_beta   90.00
_cell.angle_gamma   90.00
#
_symmetry.space_group_name_H-M   'P 1'
#
loop_
_entity.id
_entity.type
_entity.pdbx_description
1 polymer ?
#
loop_
_entity_poly.entity_id
_entity_poly.type
_entity_poly.pdbx_seq_one_letter_code
_entity_poly.pdbx_strand_id
1 'polypeptide(L)'
;MIVSCRTSRPAPDLEVAAEVSHVLERRGAMKHPPVSIAVSDSVALGIAGIFRSETISGRVLGRFFRNGSIDSAELLEAARTEQGFASAEGHAALYCLIGWIHSRVHHTREQ
;
A
#
# COMPACT_ATOMS: atom_id res chain seq x y z
N MET A 1 -13.56 7.57 -1.87
CA MET A 1 -13.75 6.72 -3.06
C MET A 1 -13.23 5.34 -2.72
N ILE A 2 -13.94 4.27 -3.07
CA ILE A 2 -13.52 2.92 -2.70
C ILE A 2 -12.42 2.43 -3.66
N VAL A 3 -11.34 1.90 -3.10
CA VAL A 3 -10.31 1.14 -3.83
C VAL A 3 -10.38 -0.32 -3.42
N SER A 4 -10.09 -1.21 -4.36
CA SER A 4 -10.21 -2.65 -4.16
C SER A 4 -9.07 -3.42 -4.84
N CYS A 5 -8.61 -4.47 -4.16
CA CYS A 5 -7.73 -5.49 -4.70
C CYS A 5 -8.52 -6.48 -5.55
N ARG A 6 -7.88 -7.02 -6.59
CA ARG A 6 -8.42 -8.11 -7.43
C ARG A 6 -8.14 -9.51 -6.87
N THR A 7 -7.37 -9.59 -5.79
CA THR A 7 -7.01 -10.82 -5.07
C THR A 7 -7.38 -10.67 -3.60
N SER A 8 -7.71 -11.79 -2.95
CA SER A 8 -7.89 -11.89 -1.49
C SER A 8 -6.67 -12.51 -0.78
N ARG A 9 -5.67 -12.98 -1.53
CA ARG A 9 -4.48 -13.60 -0.97
C ARG A 9 -3.37 -12.56 -0.76
N PRO A 10 -2.98 -12.27 0.50
CA PRO A 10 -1.85 -11.40 0.79
C PRO A 10 -0.52 -12.08 0.41
N ALA A 11 0.45 -11.28 -0.02
CA ALA A 11 1.83 -11.72 -0.22
C ALA A 11 2.51 -11.98 1.14
N PRO A 12 3.39 -13.00 1.24
CA PRO A 12 4.23 -13.21 2.42
C PRO A 12 5.30 -12.12 2.56
N ASP A 13 5.82 -11.93 3.76
CA ASP A 13 6.76 -10.84 4.11
C ASP A 13 7.97 -10.74 3.18
N LEU A 14 8.53 -11.88 2.76
CA LEU A 14 9.68 -11.90 1.84
C LEU A 14 9.32 -11.37 0.44
N GLU A 15 8.13 -11.71 -0.05
CA GLU A 15 7.62 -11.20 -1.34
C GLU A 15 7.31 -9.70 -1.24
N VAL A 16 6.75 -9.26 -0.11
CA VAL A 16 6.55 -7.83 0.19
C VAL A 16 7.87 -7.07 0.12
N ALA A 17 8.90 -7.55 0.83
CA ALA A 17 10.21 -6.90 0.86
C ALA A 17 10.86 -6.84 -0.54
N ALA A 18 10.77 -7.93 -1.30
CA ALA A 18 11.32 -8.01 -2.65
C ALA A 18 10.62 -7.02 -3.61
N GLU A 19 9.29 -6.99 -3.62
CA GLU A 19 8.55 -6.11 -4.54
C GLU A 19 8.67 -4.63 -4.15
N VAL A 20 8.64 -4.31 -2.85
CA VAL A 20 8.90 -2.94 -2.36
C VAL A 20 10.27 -2.46 -2.85
N SER A 21 11.31 -3.28 -2.70
CA SER A 21 12.67 -2.93 -3.16
C SER A 21 12.70 -2.69 -4.66
N HIS A 22 12.06 -3.56 -5.45
CA HIS A 22 11.98 -3.43 -6.91
C HIS A 22 11.23 -2.18 -7.36
N VAL A 23 10.11 -1.85 -6.71
CA VAL A 23 9.33 -0.63 -7.02
C VAL A 23 10.14 0.62 -6.71
N LEU A 24 10.84 0.65 -5.57
CA LEU A 24 11.68 1.79 -5.18
C LEU A 24 12.86 1.98 -6.14
N GLU A 25 13.54 0.90 -6.53
CA GLU A 25 14.61 0.94 -7.53
C GLU A 25 14.10 1.52 -8.85
N ARG A 26 12.98 1.01 -9.37
CA ARG A 26 12.38 1.49 -10.63
C ARG A 26 11.96 2.95 -10.56
N ARG A 27 11.39 3.40 -9.44
CA ARG A 27 11.02 4.81 -9.24
C ARG A 27 12.25 5.70 -9.15
N GLY A 28 13.29 5.26 -8.44
CA GLY A 28 14.55 5.99 -8.26
C GLY A 28 15.36 6.16 -9.54
N ALA A 29 15.21 5.23 -10.50
CA ALA A 29 15.84 5.33 -11.82
C ALA A 29 15.21 6.40 -12.75
N MET A 30 14.11 7.05 -12.34
CA MET A 30 13.34 7.98 -13.18
C MET A 30 13.24 9.36 -12.53
N LYS A 31 13.33 10.40 -13.35
CA LYS A 31 13.14 11.80 -12.88
C LYS A 31 11.69 12.09 -12.49
N HIS A 32 10.74 11.49 -13.21
CA HIS A 32 9.30 11.65 -13.02
C HIS A 32 8.60 10.28 -13.17
N PRO A 33 8.69 9.40 -12.16
CA PRO A 33 8.09 8.08 -12.26
C PRO A 33 6.57 8.16 -12.36
N PRO A 34 5.93 7.44 -13.30
CA PRO A 34 4.48 7.44 -13.42
C PRO A 34 3.81 6.75 -12.23
N VAL A 35 2.62 7.21 -11.87
CA VAL A 35 1.83 6.67 -10.74
C VAL A 35 1.41 5.21 -10.93
N SER A 36 1.47 4.69 -12.16
CA SER A 36 1.24 3.29 -12.50
C SER A 36 2.35 2.35 -12.02
N ILE A 37 3.55 2.85 -11.71
CA ILE A 37 4.59 2.04 -11.04
C ILE A 37 4.23 1.96 -9.57
N ALA A 38 3.49 0.91 -9.20
CA ALA A 38 3.07 0.61 -7.85
C ALA A 38 3.26 -0.88 -7.57
N VAL A 39 3.19 -1.26 -6.28
CA VAL A 39 3.16 -2.67 -5.87
C VAL A 39 1.89 -3.36 -6.35
N SER A 40 1.91 -4.67 -6.39
CA SER A 40 0.77 -5.53 -6.70
C SER A 40 -0.30 -5.49 -5.60
N ASP A 41 -1.49 -6.00 -5.91
CA ASP A 41 -2.59 -6.10 -4.95
C ASP A 41 -2.26 -7.04 -3.78
N SER A 42 -1.58 -8.16 -4.04
CA SER A 42 -1.16 -9.10 -2.99
C SER A 42 -0.17 -8.45 -2.04
N VAL A 43 0.77 -7.66 -2.55
CA VAL A 43 1.73 -6.92 -1.71
C VAL A 43 1.07 -5.75 -0.99
N ALA A 44 0.14 -5.02 -1.61
CA ALA A 44 -0.66 -4.00 -0.90
C ALA A 44 -1.39 -4.59 0.32
N LEU A 45 -1.99 -5.78 0.17
CA LEU A 45 -2.58 -6.52 1.30
C LEU A 45 -1.52 -6.99 2.29
N GLY A 46 -0.40 -7.54 1.84
CA GLY A 46 0.71 -7.98 2.70
C GLY A 46 1.20 -6.85 3.62
N ILE A 47 1.44 -5.66 3.05
CA ILE A 47 1.82 -4.44 3.81
C ILE A 47 0.75 -4.12 4.86
N ALA A 48 -0.53 -4.09 4.48
CA ALA A 48 -1.61 -3.82 5.44
C ALA A 48 -1.69 -4.89 6.55
N GLY A 49 -1.34 -6.14 6.24
CA GLY A 49 -1.25 -7.24 7.20
C GLY A 49 -0.13 -7.05 8.22
N ILE A 50 1.03 -6.56 7.79
CA ILE A 50 2.19 -6.25 8.65
C ILE A 50 1.85 -5.15 9.65
N PHE A 51 1.16 -4.09 9.20
CA PHE A 51 0.86 -2.90 10.00
C PHE A 51 -0.49 -2.94 10.72
N ARG A 52 -1.22 -4.06 10.69
CA ARG A 52 -2.47 -4.19 11.44
C ARG A 52 -2.18 -4.19 12.94
N SER A 53 -2.96 -3.45 13.72
CA SER A 53 -2.83 -3.39 15.17
C SER A 53 -4.13 -2.87 15.81
N GLU A 54 -4.12 -2.70 17.13
CA GLU A 54 -5.25 -2.13 17.88
C GLU A 54 -5.30 -0.60 17.82
N THR A 55 -4.35 0.08 17.19
CA THR A 55 -4.42 1.54 16.98
C THR A 55 -5.55 1.90 16.01
N ILE A 56 -5.93 3.18 15.95
CA ILE A 56 -6.97 3.65 15.01
C ILE A 56 -6.55 3.34 13.57
N SER A 57 -5.34 3.73 13.17
CA SER A 57 -4.74 3.48 11.85
C SER A 57 -4.51 1.99 11.59
N GLY A 58 -4.01 1.24 12.57
CA GLY A 58 -3.83 -0.21 12.48
C GLY A 58 -5.13 -0.97 12.26
N ARG A 59 -6.26 -0.50 12.81
CA ARG A 59 -7.58 -1.08 12.54
C ARG A 59 -8.06 -0.81 11.11
N VAL A 60 -7.77 0.37 10.55
CA VAL A 60 -8.07 0.68 9.13
C VAL A 60 -7.31 -0.29 8.23
N LEU A 61 -6.00 -0.44 8.45
CA LEU A 61 -5.15 -1.38 7.70
C LEU A 61 -5.63 -2.82 7.87
N GLY A 62 -6.02 -3.20 9.09
CA GLY A 62 -6.61 -4.51 9.36
C GLY A 62 -7.93 -4.77 8.63
N ARG A 63 -8.80 -3.76 8.47
CA ARG A 63 -10.03 -3.89 7.67
C ARG A 63 -9.71 -4.06 6.19
N PHE A 64 -8.78 -3.25 5.67
CA PHE A 64 -8.35 -3.38 4.28
C PHE A 64 -7.73 -4.75 4.01
N PHE A 65 -6.85 -5.23 4.89
CA PHE A 65 -6.27 -6.57 4.83
C PHE A 65 -7.31 -7.68 4.74
N ARG A 66 -8.39 -7.59 5.53
CA ARG A 66 -9.45 -8.62 5.57
C ARG A 66 -10.39 -8.55 4.37
N ASN A 67 -10.76 -7.35 3.95
CA ASN A 67 -11.84 -7.16 3.00
C ASN A 67 -11.34 -6.98 1.56
N GLY A 68 -10.07 -6.60 1.39
CA GLY A 68 -9.51 -6.24 0.09
C GLY A 68 -10.04 -4.93 -0.50
N SER A 69 -10.98 -4.27 0.17
CA SER A 69 -11.59 -3.02 -0.28
C SER A 69 -11.83 -2.05 0.86
N ILE A 70 -11.56 -0.77 0.64
CA ILE A 70 -11.74 0.28 1.66
C ILE A 70 -11.82 1.67 1.01
N ASP A 71 -12.27 2.68 1.75
CA ASP A 71 -12.17 4.06 1.29
C ASP A 71 -10.70 4.51 1.19
N SER A 72 -10.35 5.08 0.04
CA SER A 72 -8.99 5.50 -0.30
C SER A 72 -8.45 6.58 0.63
N ALA A 73 -9.31 7.51 1.06
CA ALA A 73 -8.87 8.61 1.94
C ALA A 73 -8.57 8.08 3.34
N GLU A 74 -9.40 7.16 3.84
CA GLU A 74 -9.18 6.51 5.12
C GLU A 74 -7.88 5.68 5.12
N LEU A 75 -7.66 4.88 4.07
CA LEU A 75 -6.46 4.07 3.94
C LEU A 75 -5.20 4.93 3.76
N LEU A 76 -5.28 6.02 3.00
CA LEU A 76 -4.18 6.96 2.81
C LEU A 76 -3.76 7.61 4.13
N GLU A 77 -4.73 8.06 4.93
CA GLU A 77 -4.45 8.70 6.22
C GLU A 77 -3.87 7.71 7.23
N ALA A 78 -4.40 6.48 7.27
CA ALA A 78 -3.85 5.42 8.12
C ALA A 78 -2.40 5.09 7.73
N ALA A 79 -2.11 4.94 6.44
CA ALA A 79 -0.76 4.65 5.97
C ALA A 79 0.23 5.79 6.31
N ARG A 80 -0.17 7.06 6.14
CA ARG A 80 0.64 8.23 6.52
C ARG A 80 0.88 8.31 8.02
N THR A 81 -0.12 7.98 8.82
CA THR A 81 0.00 7.95 10.28
C THR A 81 1.05 6.91 10.69
N GLU A 82 0.93 5.67 10.22
CA GLU A 82 1.90 4.60 10.54
C GLU A 82 3.31 4.91 10.00
N GLN A 83 3.44 5.62 8.88
CA GLN A 83 4.75 6.05 8.36
C GLN A 83 5.54 6.92 9.33
N GLY A 84 4.85 7.68 10.20
CA GLY A 84 5.47 8.52 11.21
C GLY A 84 6.11 7.75 12.37
N PHE A 85 5.76 6.46 12.52
CA PHE A 85 6.23 5.61 13.62
C PHE A 85 7.02 4.38 13.16
N ALA A 86 7.00 4.09 11.86
CA ALA A 86 7.64 2.90 11.29
C ALA A 86 9.18 2.99 11.25
N SER A 87 9.85 1.84 11.18
CA SER A 87 11.27 1.75 10.81
C SER A 87 11.50 2.26 9.38
N ALA A 88 12.76 2.34 8.93
CA ALA A 88 13.07 2.73 7.56
C ALA A 88 12.43 1.79 6.52
N GLU A 89 12.52 0.47 6.75
CA GLU A 89 11.93 -0.56 5.90
C GLU A 89 10.40 -0.46 5.92
N GLY A 90 9.84 -0.25 7.11
CA GLY A 90 8.41 -0.08 7.28
C GLY A 90 7.87 1.18 6.60
N HIS A 91 8.61 2.28 6.70
CA HIS A 91 8.30 3.54 6.03
C HIS A 91 8.30 3.37 4.50
N ALA A 92 9.28 2.65 3.95
CA ALA A 92 9.37 2.30 2.55
C ALA A 92 8.19 1.44 2.06
N ALA A 93 7.78 0.44 2.86
CA ALA A 93 6.62 -0.39 2.56
C ALA A 93 5.33 0.43 2.51
N LEU A 94 5.08 1.26 3.53
CA LEU A 94 3.91 2.15 3.56
C LEU A 94 3.94 3.21 2.45
N TYR A 95 5.12 3.71 2.06
CA TYR A 95 5.28 4.61 0.92
C TYR A 95 4.83 3.94 -0.39
N CYS A 96 5.18 2.66 -0.55
CA CYS A 96 4.73 1.87 -1.69
C CYS A 96 3.22 1.62 -1.67
N LEU A 97 2.63 1.35 -0.50
CA LEU A 97 1.17 1.24 -0.33
C LEU A 97 0.45 2.54 -0.72
N ILE A 98 0.95 3.71 -0.28
CA ILE A 98 0.41 5.02 -0.67
C ILE A 98 0.45 5.19 -2.19
N GLY A 99 1.56 4.81 -2.83
CA GLY A 99 1.67 4.83 -4.28
C GLY A 99 0.65 3.92 -4.98
N TRP A 100 0.36 2.74 -4.43
CA TRP A 100 -0.70 1.87 -4.93
C TRP A 100 -2.10 2.50 -4.79
N ILE A 101 -2.39 3.15 -3.66
CA ILE A 101 -3.67 3.86 -3.46
C ILE A 101 -3.84 4.93 -4.54
N HIS A 102 -2.80 5.75 -4.78
CA HIS A 102 -2.85 6.76 -5.84
C HIS A 102 -3.05 6.13 -7.22
N SER A 103 -2.34 5.05 -7.54
CA SER A 103 -2.50 4.32 -8.80
C SER A 103 -3.95 3.88 -9.03
N ARG A 104 -4.58 3.30 -7.99
CA ARG A 104 -5.99 2.90 -8.01
C ARG A 104 -6.93 4.09 -8.18
N VAL A 105 -6.64 5.19 -7.49
CA VAL A 105 -7.44 6.40 -7.59
C VAL A 105 -7.42 6.99 -9.00
N HIS A 106 -6.25 7.04 -9.63
CA HIS A 106 -6.12 7.49 -11.00
C HIS A 106 -6.86 6.57 -11.98
N HIS A 107 -6.68 5.26 -11.87
CA HIS A 107 -7.35 4.29 -12.75
C HIS A 107 -8.89 4.31 -12.60
N THR A 108 -9.44 4.59 -11.42
CA THR A 108 -10.90 4.70 -11.24
C THR A 108 -11.46 6.00 -11.83
N ARG A 109 -10.67 7.06 -11.96
CA ARG A 109 -11.12 8.35 -12.53
C ARG A 109 -11.11 8.38 -14.05
N GLU A 110 -10.34 7.49 -14.68
CA GLU A 110 -10.24 7.34 -16.14
C GLU A 110 -11.31 6.39 -16.72
N GLN A 111 -12.11 5.76 -15.86
CA GLN A 111 -13.28 4.93 -16.22
C GLN A 111 -14.57 5.72 -16.00
#